data_AF-A0AAP5H816-F1
#
_entry.id   AF-A0AAP5H816-F1
#
_cell.length_a   1.000
_cell.length_b   1.000
_cell.length_c   1.000
_cell.angle_alpha   90.00
_cell.angle_beta   90.00
_cell.angle_gamma   90.00
#
_symmetry.space_group_name_H-M   'P 1'
#
loop_
_entity.id
_entity.type
_entity.pdbx_description
1 polymer ?
#
loop_
_entity_poly.entity_id
_entity_poly.type
_entity_poly.pdbx_seq_one_letter_code
_entity_poly.pdbx_strand_id
1 'polypeptide(L)'
;MKKIFKISQFKTITIIFLILMLGGCNSIPNQNKIIKEASQVGHQYFIEYYNTEVEFNEHKFMPKDLSHNISLSGYVKNNKETEITILINYDTFEVQTAVVPKELLDKKIK
;
A
#
# COMPACT_ATOMS: atom_id res chain seq x y z
N MET A 1 -10.10 -6.05 53.63
CA MET A 1 -9.69 -4.62 53.56
C MET A 1 -8.20 -4.50 53.86
N LYS A 2 -7.37 -4.20 52.85
CA LYS A 2 -6.07 -3.51 53.00
C LYS A 2 -5.48 -3.16 51.62
N LYS A 3 -5.36 -1.84 51.43
CA LYS A 3 -4.34 -1.08 50.70
C LYS A 3 -4.22 -1.20 49.18
N ILE A 4 -4.61 -0.07 48.58
CA ILE A 4 -4.15 0.53 47.32
C ILE A 4 -2.63 0.42 47.19
N PHE A 5 -2.16 -0.01 46.02
CA PHE A 5 -0.76 0.17 45.59
C PHE A 5 -0.76 0.72 44.16
N LYS A 6 -0.53 2.03 44.03
CA LYS A 6 -0.16 2.69 42.77
C LYS A 6 1.26 2.24 42.42
N ILE A 7 1.46 1.62 41.25
CA ILE A 7 2.79 1.46 40.63
C ILE A 7 2.75 2.08 39.24
N SER A 8 3.41 3.23 39.15
CA SER A 8 3.99 3.81 37.94
C SER A 8 5.10 2.89 37.44
N GLN A 9 4.96 2.27 36.26
CA GLN A 9 6.07 1.81 35.40
C GLN A 9 5.62 1.64 33.93
N PHE A 10 5.04 2.68 33.33
CA PHE A 10 4.65 2.68 31.92
C PHE A 10 5.74 3.32 31.06
N LYS A 11 6.88 2.64 30.85
CA LYS A 11 7.94 3.13 29.92
C LYS A 11 8.70 2.07 29.10
N THR A 12 8.27 0.81 29.06
CA THR A 12 9.09 -0.24 28.42
C THR A 12 8.29 -1.27 27.63
N ILE A 13 7.27 -0.85 26.87
CA ILE A 13 6.58 -1.72 25.88
C ILE A 13 6.37 -0.93 24.59
N THR A 14 7.45 -0.42 23.99
CA THR A 14 7.38 0.24 22.67
C THR A 14 8.41 -0.30 21.69
N ILE A 15 9.23 -1.28 22.08
CA ILE A 15 10.40 -1.70 21.29
C ILE A 15 10.27 -3.08 20.63
N ILE A 16 9.14 -3.77 20.78
CA ILE A 16 8.91 -5.10 20.19
C ILE A 16 8.22 -5.06 18.82
N PHE A 17 7.65 -3.92 18.40
CA PHE A 17 6.95 -3.84 17.11
C PHE A 17 7.87 -3.58 15.91
N LEU A 18 9.13 -3.18 16.13
CA LEU A 18 10.05 -2.85 15.03
C LEU A 18 10.64 -4.09 14.33
N ILE A 19 10.51 -5.29 14.92
CA ILE A 19 11.15 -6.52 14.43
C ILE A 19 10.29 -7.23 13.36
N LEU A 20 9.02 -6.86 13.21
CA LEU A 20 8.12 -7.50 12.22
C LEU A 20 8.20 -6.88 10.81
N MET A 21 8.97 -5.81 10.62
CA MET A 21 9.18 -5.18 9.30
C MET A 21 10.25 -5.87 8.44
N LEU A 22 10.78 -7.03 8.87
CA LEU A 22 11.60 -7.90 8.02
C LEU A 22 10.70 -8.75 7.11
N GLY A 23 9.82 -8.10 6.35
CA GLY A 23 9.11 -8.71 5.26
C GLY A 23 10.09 -9.05 4.13
N GLY A 24 10.43 -10.33 4.02
CA GLY A 24 11.10 -11.02 2.91
C GLY A 24 11.92 -10.18 1.92
N CYS A 25 13.24 -10.23 2.05
CA CYS A 25 14.18 -9.76 1.02
C CYS A 25 14.06 -10.66 -0.23
N ASN A 26 13.05 -10.40 -1.07
CA ASN A 26 13.05 -10.86 -2.45
C ASN A 26 14.04 -9.96 -3.20
N SER A 27 15.20 -10.49 -3.59
CA SER A 27 16.26 -9.74 -4.29
C SER A 27 15.87 -9.46 -5.75
N ILE A 28 14.85 -8.63 -5.96
CA ILE A 28 14.59 -8.02 -7.26
C ILE A 28 15.60 -6.88 -7.43
N PRO A 29 16.44 -6.89 -8.49
CA PRO A 29 17.32 -5.75 -8.77
C PRO A 29 16.49 -4.49 -9.02
N ASN A 30 16.99 -3.33 -8.60
CA ASN A 30 16.38 -2.02 -8.86
C ASN A 30 14.95 -1.83 -8.31
N GLN A 31 14.59 -2.48 -7.21
CA GLN A 31 13.27 -2.34 -6.57
C GLN A 31 12.79 -0.90 -6.42
N ASN A 32 13.63 0.01 -5.93
CA ASN A 32 13.26 1.42 -5.74
C ASN A 32 12.86 2.10 -7.05
N LYS A 33 13.52 1.77 -8.17
CA LYS A 33 13.18 2.29 -9.49
C LYS A 33 11.84 1.74 -9.96
N ILE A 34 11.63 0.44 -9.80
CA ILE A 34 10.37 -0.23 -10.13
C ILE A 34 9.21 0.36 -9.33
N ILE A 35 9.37 0.52 -8.01
CA ILE A 35 8.34 1.11 -7.14
C ILE A 35 7.99 2.51 -7.63
N LYS A 36 9.00 3.34 -7.92
CA LYS A 36 8.78 4.71 -8.41
C LYS A 36 8.00 4.73 -9.73
N GLU A 37 8.43 3.95 -10.72
CA GLU A 37 7.78 3.90 -12.04
C GLU A 37 6.36 3.33 -11.93
N ALA A 38 6.16 2.26 -11.18
CA ALA A 38 4.84 1.69 -10.90
C ALA A 38 3.92 2.69 -10.17
N SER A 39 4.44 3.45 -9.20
CA SER A 39 3.65 4.49 -8.52
C SER A 39 3.23 5.61 -9.47
N GLN A 40 4.11 6.03 -10.40
CA GLN A 40 3.75 7.02 -11.42
C GLN A 40 2.64 6.52 -12.33
N VAL A 41 2.74 5.27 -12.82
CA VAL A 41 1.69 4.64 -13.62
C VAL A 41 0.39 4.51 -12.82
N GLY A 42 0.47 4.09 -11.56
CA GLY A 42 -0.70 4.01 -10.69
C GLY A 42 -1.39 5.35 -10.51
N HIS A 43 -0.64 6.43 -10.23
CA HIS A 43 -1.21 7.77 -10.12
C HIS A 43 -1.92 8.20 -11.41
N GLN A 44 -1.28 7.99 -12.56
CA GLN A 44 -1.87 8.33 -13.85
C GLN A 44 -3.16 7.54 -14.11
N TYR A 45 -3.16 6.23 -13.84
CA TYR A 45 -4.32 5.37 -13.99
C TYR A 45 -5.50 5.86 -13.15
N PHE A 46 -5.28 6.25 -11.89
CA PHE A 46 -6.37 6.74 -11.05
C PHE A 46 -6.93 8.11 -11.50
N ILE A 47 -6.08 8.97 -12.06
CA ILE A 47 -6.53 10.24 -12.66
C ILE A 47 -7.36 9.95 -13.92
N GLU A 48 -6.87 9.12 -14.83
CA GLU A 48 -7.52 8.87 -16.12
C GLU A 48 -8.84 8.08 -15.99
N TYR A 49 -8.87 7.04 -15.17
CA TYR A 49 -10.01 6.11 -15.12
C TYR A 49 -11.02 6.42 -14.02
N TYR A 50 -10.62 7.16 -12.98
CA TYR A 50 -11.48 7.49 -11.83
C TYR A 50 -11.54 8.99 -11.51
N ASN A 51 -10.85 9.84 -12.27
CA ASN A 51 -10.73 11.28 -12.00
C ASN A 51 -10.37 11.55 -10.53
N THR A 52 -9.42 10.79 -10.00
CA THR A 52 -9.11 10.77 -8.56
C THR A 52 -7.60 10.74 -8.33
N GLU A 53 -7.13 11.62 -7.45
CA GLU A 53 -5.75 11.58 -6.92
C GLU A 53 -5.65 10.58 -5.76
N VAL A 54 -4.59 9.78 -5.77
CA VAL A 54 -4.32 8.75 -4.75
C VAL A 54 -2.90 8.88 -4.20
N GLU A 55 -2.68 8.41 -2.98
CA GLU A 55 -1.37 8.29 -2.35
C GLU A 55 -1.08 6.82 -2.06
N PHE A 56 0.01 6.28 -2.62
CA PHE A 56 0.48 4.94 -2.30
C PHE A 56 1.45 5.00 -1.11
N ASN A 57 1.21 4.19 -0.09
CA ASN A 57 2.04 4.10 1.12
C ASN A 57 2.61 2.70 1.35
N GLU A 58 2.09 1.69 0.64
CA GLU A 58 2.51 0.31 0.77
C GLU A 58 2.76 -0.32 -0.60
N HIS A 59 3.70 -1.25 -0.65
CA HIS A 59 3.98 -2.03 -1.84
C HIS A 59 4.34 -3.47 -1.50
N LYS A 60 3.99 -4.40 -2.39
CA LYS A 60 4.33 -5.82 -2.25
C LYS A 60 4.62 -6.42 -3.61
N PHE A 61 5.85 -6.92 -3.78
CA PHE A 61 6.19 -7.75 -4.93
C PHE A 61 5.56 -9.13 -4.79
N MET A 62 4.87 -9.57 -5.84
CA MET A 62 4.41 -10.95 -5.92
C MET A 62 5.62 -11.89 -6.05
N PRO A 63 5.56 -13.09 -5.45
CA PRO A 63 6.57 -14.12 -5.69
C PRO A 63 6.76 -14.35 -7.19
N LYS A 64 8.01 -14.40 -7.64
CA LYS A 64 8.35 -14.55 -9.08
C LYS A 64 7.69 -15.77 -9.71
N ASP A 65 7.53 -16.85 -8.94
CA ASP A 65 6.89 -18.09 -9.39
C ASP A 65 5.36 -17.95 -9.59
N LEU A 66 4.74 -16.88 -9.09
CA LEU A 66 3.31 -16.61 -9.21
C LEU A 66 3.01 -15.56 -10.27
N SER A 67 3.68 -14.41 -10.22
CA SER A 67 3.50 -13.35 -11.21
C SER A 67 4.60 -12.30 -11.13
N HIS A 68 4.80 -11.60 -12.25
CA HIS A 68 5.72 -10.48 -12.37
C HIS A 68 5.04 -9.16 -12.00
N ASN A 69 4.31 -9.15 -10.88
CA ASN A 69 3.48 -8.03 -10.47
C ASN A 69 3.96 -7.39 -9.16
N ILE A 70 3.81 -6.07 -9.08
CA ILE A 70 3.87 -5.29 -7.85
C ILE A 70 2.45 -4.83 -7.50
N SER A 71 2.05 -5.11 -6.26
CA SER A 71 0.85 -4.53 -5.66
C SER A 71 1.22 -3.21 -5.00
N LEU A 72 0.51 -2.13 -5.30
CA LEU A 72 0.61 -0.85 -4.61
C LEU A 72 -0.71 -0.59 -3.89
N SER A 73 -0.62 -0.36 -2.59
CA SER A 73 -1.78 -0.07 -1.72
C SER A 73 -1.67 1.33 -1.16
N GLY A 74 -2.83 1.94 -0.91
CA GLY A 74 -2.92 3.35 -0.59
C GLY A 74 -4.35 3.81 -0.39
N TYR A 75 -4.56 5.12 -0.51
CA TYR A 75 -5.87 5.73 -0.31
C TYR A 75 -6.06 6.94 -1.22
N VAL A 76 -7.32 7.37 -1.37
CA VAL A 76 -7.64 8.63 -2.05
C VAL A 76 -7.11 9.80 -1.25
N LYS A 77 -6.37 10.72 -1.90
CA LYS A 77 -5.65 11.81 -1.23
C LYS A 77 -6.50 12.64 -0.26
N ASN A 78 -7.75 12.93 -0.66
CA ASN A 78 -8.71 13.72 0.11
C ASN A 78 -9.67 12.86 0.95
N ASN A 79 -9.54 11.53 0.94
CA ASN A 79 -10.32 10.63 1.78
C ASN A 79 -9.50 9.37 2.13
N LYS A 80 -8.83 9.39 3.28
CA LYS A 80 -7.97 8.28 3.73
C LYS A 80 -8.74 7.00 4.06
N GLU A 81 -10.05 7.08 4.25
CA GLU A 81 -10.92 5.91 4.47
C GLU A 81 -11.22 5.17 3.16
N THR A 82 -11.08 5.83 2.01
CA THR A 82 -11.23 5.20 0.70
C THR A 82 -9.90 4.55 0.30
N GLU A 83 -9.69 3.33 0.76
CA GLU A 83 -8.54 2.51 0.42
C GLU A 83 -8.60 2.01 -1.03
N ILE A 84 -7.45 1.91 -1.68
CA ILE A 84 -7.29 1.41 -3.04
C ILE A 84 -6.12 0.45 -3.12
N THR A 85 -6.15 -0.44 -4.11
CA THR A 85 -5.00 -1.28 -4.45
C THR A 85 -4.92 -1.44 -5.96
N ILE A 86 -3.71 -1.36 -6.51
CA ILE A 86 -3.46 -1.57 -7.93
C ILE A 86 -2.34 -2.59 -8.11
N LEU A 87 -2.53 -3.50 -9.06
CA LEU A 87 -1.58 -4.51 -9.43
C LEU A 87 -1.00 -4.16 -10.81
N ILE A 88 0.32 -3.99 -10.86
CA ILE A 88 1.04 -3.55 -12.06
C ILE A 88 2.11 -4.58 -12.38
N ASN A 89 2.22 -4.98 -13.65
CA ASN A 89 3.33 -5.81 -14.09
C ASN A 89 4.62 -4.98 -14.05
N TYR A 90 5.64 -5.39 -13.29
CA TYR A 90 6.84 -4.56 -13.11
C TYR A 90 7.87 -4.65 -14.24
N ASP A 91 7.67 -5.54 -15.21
CA ASP A 91 8.53 -5.62 -16.41
C ASP A 91 8.01 -4.72 -17.54
N THR A 92 6.69 -4.56 -17.65
CA THR A 92 6.00 -3.82 -18.72
C THR A 92 5.32 -2.54 -18.26
N PHE A 93 5.11 -2.39 -16.96
CA PHE A 93 4.28 -1.36 -16.31
C PHE A 93 2.82 -1.33 -16.78
N GLU A 94 2.31 -2.44 -17.32
CA GLU A 94 0.90 -2.58 -17.63
C GLU A 94 0.07 -2.83 -16.37
N VAL A 95 -1.00 -2.05 -16.19
CA VAL A 95 -1.97 -2.24 -15.12
C VAL A 95 -2.76 -3.52 -15.37
N GLN A 96 -2.66 -4.46 -14.44
CA GLN A 96 -3.32 -5.77 -14.54
C GLN A 96 -4.72 -5.72 -13.91
N THR A 97 -4.83 -5.07 -12.76
CA THR A 97 -6.11 -4.88 -12.07
C THR A 97 -6.02 -3.75 -11.06
N ALA A 98 -7.16 -3.12 -10.77
CA ALA A 98 -7.33 -2.17 -9.68
C ALA A 98 -8.54 -2.58 -8.84
N VAL A 99 -8.34 -2.66 -7.54
CA VAL A 99 -9.39 -2.87 -6.54
C VAL A 99 -9.73 -1.52 -5.94
N VAL A 100 -10.98 -1.11 -6.15
CA VAL A 100 -11.52 0.15 -5.68
C VAL A 100 -12.89 -0.07 -5.03
N PRO A 101 -13.26 0.76 -4.04
CA PRO A 101 -14.61 0.72 -3.49
C PRO A 101 -15.63 1.20 -4.52
N LYS A 102 -16.88 0.75 -4.37
CA LYS A 102 -17.97 1.01 -5.32
C LYS A 102 -18.20 2.50 -5.59
N GLU A 103 -18.05 3.33 -4.57
CA GLU A 103 -18.16 4.79 -4.65
C GLU A 103 -17.21 5.44 -5.67
N LEU A 104 -16.07 4.83 -6.00
CA LEU A 104 -15.19 5.31 -7.08
C LEU A 104 -15.65 4.84 -8.47
N LEU A 105 -16.31 3.68 -8.56
CA LEU A 105 -16.89 3.19 -9.82
C LEU A 105 -18.05 4.08 -10.28
N ASP A 106 -18.87 4.53 -9.33
CA ASP A 106 -20.03 5.37 -9.63
C ASP A 106 -19.64 6.78 -10.13
N LYS A 107 -18.44 7.26 -9.79
CA LYS A 107 -17.88 8.52 -10.31
C LYS A 107 -17.49 8.45 -11.79
N LYS A 108 -17.34 7.25 -12.37
CA LYS A 108 -16.98 7.05 -13.77
C LYS A 108 -18.08 7.46 -14.76
N ILE A 109 -19.33 7.58 -14.29
CA ILE A 109 -20.54 7.73 -15.14
C ILE A 109 -21.03 9.20 -15.21
N LYS A 110 -20.14 10.19 -15.06
CA LYS A 110 -20.51 11.60 -15.26
C LYS A 110 -19.67 12.26 -16.35
#